data_AF-A0A2Z4YJK4-F1
#
_entry.id   AF-A0A2Z4YJK4-F1
#
_cell.length_a   1.000
_cell.length_b   1.000
_cell.length_c   1.000
_cell.angle_alpha   90.00
_cell.angle_beta   90.00
_cell.angle_gamma   90.00
#
_symmetry.space_group_name_H-M   'P 1'
#
loop_
_entity.id
_entity.type
_entity.pdbx_description
1 polymer ?
#
loop_
_entity_poly.entity_id
_entity_poly.type
_entity_poly.pdbx_seq_one_letter_code
_entity_poly.pdbx_strand_id
1 'polypeptide(L)'
;MADRSACRRLQCNVVVDWGVWSRAERDTCREEARAAGARVVLCFLDVPFDALWDRVSRRNAELPVGTFDISRADLLRWSELFEPPTAEEMALYDRQTHPAITAVT
;
A
#
# COMPACT_ATOMS: atom_id res chain seq x y z
N MET A 1 -4.81 15.02 12.19
CA MET A 1 -5.73 13.87 12.05
C MET A 1 -6.84 14.30 11.10
N ALA A 2 -6.68 14.04 9.80
CA ALA A 2 -7.65 14.48 8.78
C ALA A 2 -8.93 13.65 8.88
N ASP A 3 -10.07 14.33 8.78
CA ASP A 3 -11.41 13.74 8.80
C ASP A 3 -11.58 12.73 7.66
N ARG A 4 -11.65 11.44 8.02
CA ARG A 4 -11.77 10.29 7.12
C ARG A 4 -13.05 10.30 6.27
N SER A 5 -14.01 11.18 6.60
CA SER A 5 -15.30 11.26 5.90
C SER A 5 -15.33 12.18 4.67
N ALA A 6 -14.31 13.02 4.46
CA ALA A 6 -14.36 14.12 3.50
C ALA A 6 -14.37 13.68 2.02
N CYS A 7 -13.75 12.56 1.67
CA CYS A 7 -13.69 12.09 0.27
C CYS A 7 -15.04 11.62 -0.29
N ARG A 8 -16.03 11.31 0.56
CA ARG A 8 -17.37 10.88 0.12
C ARG A 8 -18.09 11.89 -0.78
N ARG A 9 -17.74 13.17 -0.71
CA ARG A 9 -18.45 14.25 -1.42
C ARG A 9 -17.89 14.58 -2.81
N LEU A 10 -16.68 14.14 -3.15
CA LEU A 10 -15.96 14.67 -4.33
C LEU A 10 -15.94 13.74 -5.55
N GLN A 11 -16.61 12.57 -5.51
CA GLN A 11 -16.63 11.57 -6.59
C GLN A 11 -15.24 11.31 -7.21
N CYS A 12 -14.20 11.27 -6.38
CA CYS A 12 -12.83 11.07 -6.80
C CYS A 12 -12.29 9.70 -6.35
N ASN A 13 -11.31 9.19 -7.09
CA ASN A 13 -10.54 8.03 -6.67
C ASN A 13 -9.55 8.45 -5.59
N VAL A 14 -9.41 7.62 -4.56
CA VAL A 14 -8.51 7.86 -3.42
C VAL A 14 -7.52 6.72 -3.32
N VAL A 15 -6.25 7.03 -3.10
CA VAL A 15 -5.20 6.05 -2.80
C VAL A 15 -4.85 6.16 -1.32
N VAL A 16 -4.82 5.00 -0.64
CA VAL A 16 -4.42 4.89 0.76
C VAL A 16 -3.01 4.28 0.80
N ASP A 17 -2.00 5.10 1.07
CA ASP A 17 -0.57 4.73 0.94
C ASP A 17 0.22 4.86 2.26
N TRP A 18 -0.44 4.74 3.42
CA TRP A 18 0.27 4.78 4.71
C TRP A 18 0.75 3.40 5.18
N GLY A 19 0.64 2.38 4.33
CA GLY A 19 1.10 1.02 4.61
C GLY A 19 0.11 0.24 5.48
N VAL A 20 -0.87 -0.39 4.84
CA VAL A 20 -1.74 -1.38 5.48
C VAL A 20 -1.01 -2.73 5.62
N TRP A 21 -0.24 -2.90 6.70
CA TRP A 21 0.74 -3.98 6.84
C TRP A 21 0.10 -5.32 7.21
N SER A 22 -0.96 -5.29 8.01
CA SER A 22 -1.68 -6.48 8.43
C SER A 22 -2.95 -6.72 7.62
N ARG A 23 -3.39 -7.97 7.60
CA ARG A 23 -4.70 -8.36 7.09
C ARG A 23 -5.83 -7.59 7.77
N ALA A 24 -5.75 -7.41 9.09
CA ALA A 24 -6.78 -6.75 9.88
C ALA A 24 -6.95 -5.26 9.48
N GLU A 25 -5.84 -4.56 9.23
CA GLU A 25 -5.88 -3.17 8.74
C GLU A 25 -6.48 -3.09 7.33
N ARG A 26 -6.12 -4.03 6.45
CA ARG A 26 -6.70 -4.12 5.10
C ARG A 26 -8.20 -4.42 5.13
N ASP A 27 -8.63 -5.33 5.99
CA ASP A 27 -10.05 -5.66 6.20
C ASP A 27 -10.83 -4.43 6.68
N THR A 28 -10.31 -3.72 7.69
CA THR A 28 -10.91 -2.48 8.21
C THR A 28 -11.07 -1.44 7.08
N CYS A 29 -10.00 -1.21 6.30
CA CYS A 29 -10.06 -0.26 5.18
C CYS A 29 -11.08 -0.68 4.11
N ARG A 30 -11.12 -1.97 3.76
CA ARG A 30 -12.06 -2.51 2.77
C ARG A 30 -13.51 -2.32 3.22
N GLU A 31 -13.80 -2.62 4.49
CA GLU A 31 -15.14 -2.53 5.06
C GLU A 31 -15.61 -1.08 5.17
N GLU A 32 -14.77 -0.17 5.66
CA GLU A 32 -15.08 1.26 5.74
C GLU A 32 -15.36 1.87 4.36
N ALA A 33 -14.53 1.55 3.36
CA ALA A 33 -14.70 2.05 2.00
C ALA A 33 -15.97 1.48 1.33
N ARG A 34 -16.27 0.18 1.53
CA ARG A 34 -17.50 -0.44 1.04
C ARG A 34 -18.75 0.13 1.71
N ALA A 35 -18.71 0.37 3.02
CA ALA A 35 -19.81 1.02 3.74
C ALA A 35 -20.07 2.45 3.23
N ALA A 36 -19.05 3.10 2.65
CA ALA A 36 -19.18 4.37 1.96
C ALA A 36 -19.66 4.26 0.50
N GLY A 37 -19.96 3.05 -0.01
CA GLY A 37 -20.42 2.80 -1.38
C GLY A 37 -19.30 2.79 -2.43
N ALA A 38 -18.03 2.73 -2.01
CA ALA A 38 -16.90 2.72 -2.93
C ALA A 38 -16.57 1.31 -3.42
N ARG A 39 -16.07 1.23 -4.65
CA ARG A 39 -15.27 0.09 -5.12
C ARG A 39 -13.90 0.15 -4.46
N VAL A 40 -13.35 -1.01 -4.12
CA VAL A 40 -12.08 -1.13 -3.40
C VAL A 40 -11.17 -2.09 -4.14
N VAL A 41 -10.02 -1.57 -4.59
CA VAL A 41 -8.97 -2.35 -5.25
C VAL A 41 -7.78 -2.44 -4.31
N LEU A 42 -7.26 -3.64 -4.09
CA LEU A 42 -5.98 -3.85 -3.41
C LEU A 42 -4.86 -3.95 -4.46
N CYS A 43 -3.89 -3.05 -4.40
CA CYS A 43 -2.69 -3.10 -5.25
C CYS A 43 -1.53 -3.62 -4.42
N PHE A 44 -1.15 -4.88 -4.63
CA PHE A 44 -0.01 -5.51 -3.95
C PHE A 44 1.22 -5.49 -4.86
N LEU A 45 2.34 -5.00 -4.33
CA LEU A 45 3.62 -4.93 -5.03
C LEU A 45 4.56 -6.02 -4.51
N ASP A 46 4.53 -7.17 -5.17
CA ASP A 46 5.36 -8.33 -4.80
C ASP A 46 6.78 -8.18 -5.34
N VAL A 47 7.58 -7.38 -4.64
CA VAL A 47 8.97 -7.10 -5.01
C VAL A 47 9.91 -7.89 -4.11
N PRO A 48 10.85 -8.67 -4.68
CA PRO A 48 11.85 -9.39 -3.89
C PRO A 48 12.65 -8.48 -2.95
N PHE A 49 12.99 -8.98 -1.77
CA PHE A 49 13.69 -8.22 -0.73
C PHE A 49 14.96 -7.52 -1.25
N ASP A 50 15.80 -8.23 -2.02
CA ASP A 50 17.05 -7.66 -2.51
C ASP A 50 16.80 -6.51 -3.50
N ALA A 51 15.74 -6.58 -4.32
CA ALA A 51 15.36 -5.48 -5.19
C ALA A 51 14.82 -4.26 -4.40
N LEU A 52 14.14 -4.49 -3.27
CA LEU A 52 13.76 -3.42 -2.35
C LEU A 52 15.01 -2.78 -1.73
N TRP A 53 15.97 -3.60 -1.28
CA TRP A 53 17.21 -3.13 -0.70
C TRP A 53 18.06 -2.31 -1.69
N ASP A 54 18.15 -2.74 -2.95
CA ASP A 54 18.85 -1.99 -4.00
C ASP A 54 18.23 -0.60 -4.22
N ARG A 55 16.89 -0.51 -4.18
CA ARG A 55 16.18 0.78 -4.30
C ARG A 55 16.42 1.67 -3.08
N VAL A 56 16.33 1.10 -1.87
CA VAL A 56 16.55 1.82 -0.61
C VAL A 56 18.00 2.32 -0.50
N SER A 57 18.98 1.46 -0.78
CA SER A 57 20.39 1.82 -0.69
C SER A 57 20.78 2.96 -1.64
N ARG A 58 20.25 2.96 -2.87
CA ARG A 58 20.41 4.10 -3.79
C ARG A 58 19.76 5.38 -3.26
N ARG A 59 18.55 5.30 -2.70
CA ARG A 59 17.87 6.45 -2.10
C ARG A 59 18.66 6.99 -0.89
N ASN A 60 19.21 6.10 -0.07
CA ASN A 60 20.03 6.51 1.07
C ASN A 60 21.34 7.20 0.63
N ALA A 61 21.93 6.78 -0.49
CA ALA A 61 23.14 7.42 -1.02
C ALA A 61 22.89 8.87 -1.49
N GLU A 62 21.69 9.15 -2.04
CA GLU A 62 21.28 10.49 -2.46
C GLU A 62 20.70 11.33 -1.31
N LEU A 63 20.11 10.66 -0.31
CA LEU A 63 19.35 11.20 0.82
C LEU A 63 18.59 12.51 0.52
N PRO A 64 17.64 12.51 -0.44
CA PRO A 64 16.91 13.71 -0.80
C PRO A 64 16.14 14.31 0.37
N VAL A 65 15.87 15.62 0.33
CA VAL A 65 15.05 16.31 1.34
C VAL A 65 13.71 15.60 1.50
N GLY A 66 13.32 15.32 2.75
CA GLY A 66 12.09 14.60 3.07
C GLY A 66 12.24 13.08 3.12
N THR A 67 13.45 12.55 2.93
CA THR A 67 13.76 11.12 3.13
C THR A 67 14.59 10.91 4.40
N PHE A 68 14.60 9.67 4.88
CA PHE A 68 15.42 9.22 6.00
C PHE A 68 16.22 7.99 5.58
N ASP A 69 17.38 7.82 6.21
CA ASP A 69 18.20 6.63 6.03
C ASP A 69 17.47 5.40 6.59
N ILE A 70 17.42 4.34 5.79
CA ILE A 70 16.86 3.04 6.18
C ILE A 70 17.96 2.01 6.10
N SER A 71 18.35 1.43 7.22
CA SER A 71 19.35 0.35 7.23
C SER A 71 18.78 -0.95 6.64
N ARG A 72 19.64 -1.84 6.15
CA ARG A 72 19.22 -3.18 5.69
C ARG A 72 18.57 -3.98 6.81
N ALA A 73 19.05 -3.80 8.04
CA ALA A 73 18.51 -4.45 9.23
C ALA A 73 17.10 -3.94 9.57
N ASP A 74 16.84 -2.64 9.41
CA ASP A 74 15.50 -2.09 9.56
C ASP A 74 14.55 -2.63 8.49
N LEU A 75 14.97 -2.64 7.23
CA LEU A 75 14.16 -3.19 6.14
C LEU A 75 13.83 -4.67 6.37
N LEU A 76 14.80 -5.47 6.83
CA LEU A 76 14.57 -6.88 7.18
C LEU A 76 13.53 -7.02 8.30
N ARG A 77 13.75 -6.32 9.41
CA ARG A 77 12.82 -6.33 10.56
C ARG A 77 11.40 -5.93 10.15
N TRP A 78 11.26 -4.94 9.27
CA TRP A 78 9.96 -4.51 8.77
C TRP A 78 9.32 -5.52 7.82
N SER A 79 10.11 -6.19 6.98
CA SER A 79 9.59 -7.22 6.08
C SER A 79 9.01 -8.41 6.83
N GLU A 80 9.55 -8.73 8.02
CA GLU A 80 9.04 -9.81 8.88
C GLU A 80 7.72 -9.46 9.59
N LEU A 81 7.41 -8.16 9.72
CA LEU A 81 6.16 -7.67 10.32
C LEU A 81 5.03 -7.54 9.29
N PHE A 82 5.36 -7.53 8.00
CA PHE A 82 4.39 -7.37 6.94
C PHE A 82 3.68 -8.70 6.66
N GLU A 83 2.34 -8.67 6.60
CA GLU A 83 1.54 -9.83 6.23
C GLU A 83 1.17 -9.74 4.74
N PRO A 84 1.86 -10.44 3.82
CA PRO A 84 1.53 -10.39 2.40
C PRO A 84 0.12 -10.94 2.15
N PRO A 85 -0.70 -10.28 1.30
CA PRO A 85 -2.04 -10.76 1.03
C PRO A 85 -1.99 -12.08 0.25
N THR A 86 -2.80 -13.05 0.69
CA THR A 86 -2.93 -14.33 -0.01
C THR A 86 -3.79 -14.18 -1.28
N ALA A 87 -3.77 -15.17 -2.17
CA ALA A 87 -4.64 -15.18 -3.34
C ALA A 87 -6.14 -15.13 -2.94
N GLU A 88 -6.53 -15.82 -1.87
CA GLU A 88 -7.88 -15.80 -1.32
C GLU A 88 -8.25 -14.43 -0.77
N GLU A 89 -7.29 -13.74 -0.12
CA GLU A 89 -7.50 -12.36 0.31
C GLU A 89 -7.70 -11.43 -0.88
N MET A 90 -6.83 -11.52 -1.90
CA MET A 90 -6.90 -10.69 -3.10
C MET A 90 -8.25 -10.83 -3.81
N ALA A 91 -8.85 -12.03 -3.78
CA ALA A 91 -10.17 -12.30 -4.36
C ALA A 91 -11.33 -11.56 -3.65
N LEU A 92 -11.11 -11.01 -2.45
CA LEU A 92 -12.09 -10.21 -1.73
C LEU A 92 -12.20 -8.77 -2.26
N TYR A 93 -11.28 -8.32 -3.11
CA TYR A 93 -11.21 -6.96 -3.65
C TYR A 93 -11.70 -6.88 -5.09
N ASP A 94 -12.10 -5.69 -5.53
CA ASP A 94 -12.45 -5.43 -6.91
C ASP A 94 -11.22 -5.49 -7.82
N ARG A 95 -11.41 -5.94 -9.06
CA ARG A 95 -10.34 -5.92 -10.05
C ARG A 95 -9.99 -4.48 -10.43
N GLN A 96 -8.69 -4.21 -10.50
CA GLN A 96 -8.21 -2.98 -11.12
C GLN A 96 -8.59 -2.99 -12.60
N THR A 97 -9.27 -1.94 -13.03
CA THR A 97 -9.76 -1.78 -14.41
C THR A 97 -9.35 -0.44 -15.01
N HIS A 98 -8.71 0.42 -14.21
CA HIS A 98 -8.26 1.72 -14.67
C HIS A 98 -6.90 1.61 -15.38
N PRO A 99 -6.78 2.01 -16.66
CA PRO A 99 -5.58 1.82 -17.47
C PRO A 99 -4.30 2.42 -16.86
N ALA A 100 -4.42 3.55 -16.17
CA ALA A 100 -3.28 4.23 -15.54
C ALA A 100 -2.67 3.46 -14.35
N ILE A 101 -3.38 2.48 -13.77
CA ILE A 101 -2.91 1.73 -12.59
C ILE A 101 -2.44 0.32 -12.99
N THR A 102 -2.76 -0.15 -14.20
CA THR A 102 -2.33 -1.46 -14.73
C THR A 102 -0.80 -1.58 -14.88
N ALA A 103 -0.05 -0.48 -14.88
CA ALA A 103 1.41 -0.48 -15.05
C ALA A 103 2.21 -0.68 -13.74
N VAL A 104 1.56 -0.89 -12.61
CA VAL A 104 2.21 -0.99 -11.28
C VAL A 104 2.33 -2.45 -10.79
N THR A 105 1.70 -3.41 -11.47
CA THR A 105 1.85 -4.86 -11.19
C THR A 105 3.05 -5.48 -11.88
#